data_AF-A0A660ZQP4-F1
#
_entry.id   AF-A0A660ZQP4-F1
#
_cell.length_a   1.000
_cell.length_b   1.000
_cell.length_c   1.000
_cell.angle_alpha   90.00
_cell.angle_beta   90.00
_cell.angle_gamma   90.00
#
_symmetry.space_group_name_H-M   'P 1'
#
loop_
_entity.id
_entity.type
_entity.pdbx_description
1 polymer ?
#
loop_
_entity_poly.entity_id
_entity_poly.type
_entity_poly.pdbx_seq_one_letter_code
_entity_poly.pdbx_strand_id
1 'polypeptide(L)' 'MEELKLLTTKQVSKLLGISEQTLAIWRCNKRYALPYVKVGRYVRYNLGDVMAFVKSRTIDV' A
#
# COMPACT_ATOMS: atom_id res chain seq x y z
N MET A 1 22.21 3.08 -5.64
CA MET A 1 21.00 3.46 -6.39
C MET A 1 19.84 2.76 -5.72
N GLU A 2 18.92 3.52 -5.14
CA GLU A 2 17.75 2.94 -4.48
C GLU A 2 16.79 2.47 -5.57
N GLU A 3 16.57 1.16 -5.65
CA GLU A 3 15.72 0.56 -6.67
C GLU A 3 14.26 0.87 -6.35
N LEU A 4 13.57 1.59 -7.26
CA LEU A 4 12.17 1.95 -7.09
C LEU A 4 11.28 0.70 -7.25
N LYS A 5 11.02 0.01 -6.14
CA LYS A 5 10.21 -1.22 -6.14
C LYS A 5 8.72 -0.92 -6.01
N LEU A 6 8.03 -0.94 -7.14
CA LEU A 6 6.58 -0.70 -7.26
C LEU A 6 5.77 -2.00 -7.23
N LEU A 7 5.05 -2.22 -6.14
CA LEU A 7 4.15 -3.35 -5.93
C LEU A 7 2.77 -3.13 -6.55
N THR A 8 2.13 -4.20 -7.01
CA THR A 8 0.73 -4.19 -7.44
C THR A 8 -0.22 -4.22 -6.26
N THR A 9 -1.49 -3.84 -6.47
CA THR A 9 -2.54 -3.97 -5.45
C THR A 9 -2.61 -5.38 -4.87
N LYS A 10 -2.53 -6.41 -5.71
CA LYS A 10 -2.51 -7.83 -5.31
C LYS A 10 -1.32 -8.19 -4.42
N GLN A 11 -0.14 -7.65 -4.72
CA GLN A 11 1.05 -7.90 -3.89
C GLN A 11 0.91 -7.26 -2.51
N VAL A 12 0.43 -6.01 -2.46
CA VAL A 12 0.23 -5.31 -1.19
C VAL A 12 -0.90 -5.93 -0.37
N SER A 13 -1.99 -6.35 -1.02
CA SER A 13 -3.11 -7.00 -0.33
C SER A 13 -2.67 -8.31 0.32
N LYS A 14 -1.86 -9.10 -0.40
CA LYS A 14 -1.25 -10.33 0.15
C LYS A 14 -0.28 -10.03 1.30
N LEU A 15 0.52 -8.97 1.19
CA LEU A 15 1.47 -8.56 2.23
C LEU A 15 0.75 -8.13 3.52
N LEU A 16 -0.31 -7.33 3.40
CA LEU A 16 -1.07 -6.80 4.52
C LEU A 16 -2.16 -7.76 5.06
N GLY A 17 -2.41 -8.89 4.38
CA GLY A 17 -3.45 -9.83 4.77
C GLY A 17 -4.89 -9.32 4.59
N ILE A 18 -5.13 -8.43 3.63
CA ILE A 18 -6.45 -7.83 3.35
C ILE A 18 -6.87 -8.06 1.90
N SER A 19 -8.13 -7.78 1.57
CA SER A 19 -8.61 -7.87 0.18
C SER A 19 -8.14 -6.70 -0.68
N GLU A 20 -8.02 -6.91 -2.00
CA GLU A 20 -7.74 -5.82 -2.95
C GLU A 20 -8.86 -4.75 -2.94
N GLN A 21 -10.10 -5.16 -2.68
CA GLN A 21 -11.24 -4.25 -2.54
C GLN A 21 -11.09 -3.36 -1.30
N THR A 22 -10.58 -3.89 -0.20
CA THR A 22 -10.29 -3.10 1.01
C THR A 22 -9.29 -1.98 0.69
N LEU A 23 -8.22 -2.28 -0.05
CA LEU A 23 -7.27 -1.26 -0.52
C LEU A 23 -7.94 -0.24 -1.45
N ALA A 24 -8.88 -0.66 -2.31
CA ALA A 24 -9.64 0.27 -3.14
C ALA A 24 -10.50 1.23 -2.32
N ILE A 25 -11.23 0.70 -1.33
CA ILE A 25 -12.03 1.50 -0.39
C ILE A 25 -11.14 2.48 0.38
N TRP A 26 -9.95 2.07 0.82
CA TRP A 26 -9.00 2.96 1.51
C TRP A 26 -8.61 4.15 0.64
N ARG A 27 -8.32 3.92 -0.65
CA ARG A 27 -8.00 4.99 -1.61
C ARG A 27 -9.20 5.91 -1.85
N CYS A 28 -10.38 5.35 -2.09
CA CYS A 28 -11.61 6.12 -2.36
C CYS A 28 -12.03 6.98 -1.18
N ASN A 29 -12.05 6.40 0.02
CA ASN A 29 -12.51 7.08 1.23
C ASN A 29 -11.41 7.88 1.92
N LYS A 30 -10.16 7.82 1.41
CA LYS A 30 -8.97 8.40 2.03
C LYS A 30 -8.82 8.01 3.51
N ARG A 31 -9.32 6.81 3.88
CA ARG A 31 -9.41 6.35 5.27
C ARG A 31 -8.04 6.20 5.91
N TYR A 32 -7.04 5.81 5.13
CA TYR A 32 -5.68 5.59 5.59
C TYR A 32 -4.69 6.29 4.67
N ALA A 33 -3.68 6.92 5.27
CA ALA A 33 -2.59 7.57 4.55
C ALA A 33 -1.54 6.54 4.07
N LEU A 34 -1.96 5.61 3.21
CA LEU A 34 -1.05 4.74 2.47
C LEU A 34 -0.84 5.32 1.06
N PRO A 35 0.33 5.91 0.75
CA PRO A 35 0.62 6.46 -0.56
C PRO A 35 0.49 5.41 -1.67
N TYR A 36 0.03 5.85 -2.83
CA TYR A 36 -0.06 5.02 -4.02
C TYR A 36 0.30 5.84 -5.26
N VAL A 37 0.91 5.18 -6.23
CA VAL A 37 1.24 5.73 -7.54
C VAL A 37 0.12 5.33 -8.50
N LYS A 38 -0.52 6.32 -9.13
CA LYS A 38 -1.57 6.09 -10.13
C LYS A 38 -1.05 6.42 -11.53
N VAL A 39 -1.11 5.45 -12.43
CA VAL A 39 -0.71 5.57 -13.84
C VAL A 39 -1.84 5.04 -14.71
N GLY A 40 -2.71 5.94 -15.17
CA GLY A 40 -3.94 5.58 -15.88
C GLY A 40 -4.82 4.64 -15.04
N ARG A 41 -5.10 3.44 -15.57
CA ARG A 41 -5.86 2.40 -14.85
C ARG A 41 -5.07 1.67 -13.77
N TYR A 42 -3.74 1.76 -13.81
CA TYR A 42 -2.88 1.01 -12.90
C TYR A 42 -2.68 1.77 -11.60
N VAL A 43 -2.75 1.03 -10.49
CA VAL A 43 -2.37 1.49 -9.15
C VAL A 43 -1.20 0.65 -8.68
N ARG A 44 -0.15 1.34 -8.23
CA ARG A 44 1.05 0.75 -7.65
C ARG A 44 1.34 1.35 -6.28
N TYR A 45 2.18 0.66 -5.53
CA TYR A 45 2.59 1.05 -4.19
C TYR A 45 4.10 0.97 -4.09
N ASN A 46 4.75 1.99 -3.55
CA ASN A 46 6.16 1.89 -3.22
C ASN A 46 6.32 0.91 -2.05
N LEU A 47 7.23 -0.06 -2.15
CA LEU A 47 7.51 -1.00 -1.06
C LEU A 47 7.90 -0.26 0.23
N GLY A 48 8.73 0.78 0.15
CA GLY A 48 9.16 1.58 1.31
C GLY A 48 7.98 2.21 2.04
N ASP A 49 7.03 2.80 1.31
CA ASP A 49 5.82 3.40 1.89
C ASP A 49 4.94 2.34 2.56
N VAL A 50 4.80 1.16 1.95
CA VAL A 50 4.04 0.04 2.53
C VAL A 50 4.69 -0.43 3.83
N MET A 51 6.02 -0.56 3.86
CA MET A 51 6.74 -0.95 5.07
C MET A 51 6.63 0.11 6.17
N ALA A 52 6.76 1.40 5.81
CA ALA A 52 6.57 2.51 6.74
C ALA A 52 5.14 2.54 7.31
N PHE A 53 4.13 2.25 6.48
CA PHE A 53 2.74 2.16 6.89
C PHE A 53 2.48 1.04 7.91
N VAL A 54 3.11 -0.12 7.71
CA VAL A 54 3.05 -1.25 8.66
C VAL A 54 3.74 -0.84 9.96
N LYS A 55 4.97 -0.33 9.87
CA LYS A 55 5.74 0.08 11.05
C LYS A 55 5.02 1.12 11.89
N SER A 56 4.35 2.10 11.26
CA SER A 56 3.59 3.13 11.98
C SER A 56 2.34 2.60 12.70
N ARG A 57 1.98 1.33 12.52
CA ARG A 57 0.83 0.64 13.14
C ARG A 57 1.24 -0.57 13.96
N THR A 58 2.52 -0.91 13.99
CA THR A 58 3.06 -1.89 14.92
C THR A 58 3.03 -1.27 16.31
N ILE A 59 2.37 -1.95 17.24
CA ILE A 59 2.36 -1.60 18.66
C ILE A 59 3.38 -2.54 19.31
N ASP A 60 4.49 -1.99 19.78
CA ASP A 60 5.42 -2.75 20.63
C ASP A 60 4.79 -2.86 22.02
N VAL A 61 4.62 -4.10 22.47
CA VAL A 61 4.06 -4.49 23.78
C VAL A 61 5.14 -5.04 24.68
#